data_AF-A0A7J7I1J5-F1
#
_entry.id   AF-A0A7J7I1J5-F1
#
_cell.length_a   1.000
_cell.length_b   1.000
_cell.length_c   1.000
_cell.angle_alpha   90.00
_cell.angle_beta   90.00
_cell.angle_gamma   90.00
#
_symmetry.space_group_name_H-M   'P 1'
#
loop_
_entity.id
_entity.type
_entity.pdbx_description
1 polymer ?
#
loop_
_entity_poly.entity_id
_entity_poly.type
_entity_poly.pdbx_seq_one_letter_code
_entity_poly.pdbx_strand_id
1 'polypeptide(L)'
;MAEKEGGIVKKGHELGLIMAISLLEEHGLPLGLLPLADVIEVGFVKDTGYMWIIQKKKVEHNFKMISKLVSYNSEITGYVEKKRIEKLKGVKAKELML
;
A
#
# COMPACT_ATOMS: atom_id res chain seq x y z
N MET A 1 -4.20 17.88 0.85
CA MET A 1 -4.45 18.02 -0.61
C MET A 1 -3.17 18.31 -1.40
N ALA A 2 -2.17 19.00 -0.83
CA ALA A 2 -0.88 19.22 -1.50
C ALA A 2 -0.03 17.95 -1.74
N GLU A 3 -0.14 16.91 -0.88
CA GLU A 3 0.70 15.70 -0.99
C GLU A 3 0.42 14.84 -2.25
N LYS A 4 -0.72 15.04 -2.92
CA LYS A 4 -1.11 14.28 -4.13
C LYS A 4 -0.79 15.04 -5.43
N GLU A 5 -0.28 16.26 -5.32
CA GLU A 5 -0.05 17.15 -6.46
C GLU A 5 1.07 16.58 -7.36
N GLY A 6 0.81 16.52 -8.68
CA GLY A 6 1.73 15.88 -9.63
C GLY A 6 1.79 14.35 -9.57
N GLY A 7 0.93 13.69 -8.77
CA GLY A 7 0.90 12.25 -8.65
C GLY A 7 0.32 11.54 -9.88
N ILE A 8 0.94 10.42 -10.26
CA ILE A 8 0.40 9.52 -11.27
C ILE A 8 -0.66 8.65 -10.61
N VAL A 9 -1.89 8.69 -11.15
CA VAL A 9 -3.03 7.98 -10.59
C VAL A 9 -3.53 6.92 -11.56
N LYS A 10 -3.74 5.70 -11.06
CA LYS A 10 -4.33 4.59 -11.79
C LYS A 10 -5.59 4.13 -11.09
N LYS A 11 -6.69 4.09 -11.83
CA LYS A 11 -8.00 3.66 -11.34
C LYS A 11 -8.29 2.23 -11.78
N GLY A 12 -9.00 1.50 -10.93
CA GLY A 12 -9.37 0.10 -11.17
C GLY A 12 -8.35 -0.89 -10.63
N HIS A 13 -8.83 -2.12 -10.44
CA HIS A 13 -8.09 -3.15 -9.72
C HIS A 13 -6.80 -3.56 -10.42
N GLU A 14 -6.89 -3.84 -11.73
CA GLU A 14 -5.76 -4.33 -12.52
C GLU A 14 -4.65 -3.29 -12.66
N LEU A 15 -4.99 -2.07 -13.06
CA LEU A 15 -4.03 -0.98 -13.22
C LEU A 15 -3.43 -0.53 -11.88
N GLY A 16 -4.23 -0.55 -10.81
CA GLY A 16 -3.78 -0.25 -9.45
C GLY A 16 -2.78 -1.29 -8.94
N LEU A 17 -3.06 -2.58 -9.16
CA LEU A 17 -2.13 -3.67 -8.80
C LEU A 17 -0.80 -3.56 -9.54
N ILE A 18 -0.84 -3.36 -10.87
CA ILE A 18 0.37 -3.21 -11.68
C ILE A 18 1.19 -2.03 -11.15
N MET A 19 0.56 -0.87 -10.91
CA MET A 19 1.23 0.29 -10.34
C MET A 19 1.84 -0.01 -8.97
N ALA A 20 1.08 -0.61 -8.05
CA ALA A 20 1.59 -0.94 -6.72
C ALA A 20 2.79 -1.90 -6.78
N ILE A 21 2.73 -2.93 -7.62
CA ILE A 21 3.83 -3.89 -7.82
C ILE A 21 5.05 -3.18 -8.38
N SER A 22 4.89 -2.35 -9.42
CA SER A 22 5.99 -1.56 -10.00
C SER A 22 6.63 -0.62 -8.97
N LEU A 23 5.83 0.00 -8.10
CA LEU A 23 6.36 0.85 -7.03
C LEU A 23 7.18 0.05 -6.02
N LEU A 24 6.68 -1.10 -5.59
CA LEU A 24 7.42 -1.98 -4.68
C LEU A 24 8.72 -2.45 -5.32
N GLU A 25 8.70 -2.86 -6.58
CA GLU A 25 9.89 -3.29 -7.32
C GLU A 25 10.92 -2.17 -7.49
N GLU A 26 10.49 -0.99 -7.96
CA GLU A 26 11.35 0.17 -8.18
C GLU A 26 12.04 0.63 -6.89
N HIS A 27 11.34 0.49 -5.75
CA HIS A 27 11.87 0.86 -4.43
C HIS A 27 12.55 -0.31 -3.72
N GLY A 28 12.61 -1.51 -4.31
CA GLY A 28 13.26 -2.68 -3.72
C GLY A 28 12.54 -3.25 -2.48
N LEU A 29 11.22 -3.12 -2.44
CA LEU A 29 10.34 -3.68 -1.42
C LEU A 29 9.80 -5.05 -1.84
N PRO A 30 9.45 -5.94 -0.88
CA PRO A 30 8.84 -7.22 -1.20
C PRO A 30 7.50 -7.03 -1.92
N LEU A 31 7.32 -7.68 -3.08
CA LEU A 31 6.09 -7.57 -3.88
C LEU A 31 4.84 -8.06 -3.14
N GLY A 32 5.00 -8.96 -2.17
CA GLY A 32 3.92 -9.47 -1.32
C GLY A 32 3.58 -8.60 -0.11
N LEU A 33 4.19 -7.42 0.02
CA LEU A 33 4.01 -6.55 1.19
C LEU A 33 2.58 -6.00 1.32
N LEU A 34 1.91 -5.77 0.19
CA LEU A 34 0.58 -5.16 0.14
C LEU A 34 -0.43 -6.11 -0.52
N PRO A 35 -1.16 -6.93 0.26
CA PRO A 35 -2.23 -7.78 -0.25
C PRO A 35 -3.47 -6.90 -0.55
N LEU A 36 -3.49 -6.32 -1.75
CA LEU A 36 -4.56 -5.44 -2.20
C LEU A 36 -5.76 -6.23 -2.73
N ALA A 37 -6.97 -5.83 -2.36
CA ALA A 37 -8.22 -6.41 -2.89
C ALA A 37 -9.24 -5.30 -3.19
N ASP A 38 -9.96 -5.44 -4.31
CA ASP A 38 -10.97 -4.46 -4.74
C ASP A 38 -10.43 -3.02 -4.77
N VAL A 39 -9.24 -2.86 -5.36
CA VAL A 39 -8.57 -1.56 -5.49
C VAL A 39 -9.38 -0.66 -6.41
N ILE A 40 -9.73 0.52 -5.89
CA ILE A 40 -10.44 1.58 -6.60
C ILE A 40 -9.41 2.47 -7.30
N GLU A 41 -8.37 2.86 -6.58
CA GLU A 41 -7.36 3.79 -7.06
C GLU A 41 -6.01 3.57 -6.36
N VAL A 42 -4.93 3.69 -7.11
CA VAL A 42 -3.57 3.82 -6.58
C VAL A 42 -2.97 5.10 -7.15
N GLY A 43 -2.28 5.85 -6.32
CA GLY A 43 -1.53 7.02 -6.75
C GLY A 43 -0.14 7.06 -6.14
N PHE A 44 0.78 7.66 -6.90
CA PHE A 44 2.16 7.86 -6.49
C PHE A 44 2.72 9.17 -7.02
N VAL A 45 3.35 9.93 -6.14
CA VAL A 45 4.11 11.14 -6.47
C VAL A 45 5.59 10.78 -6.52
N LYS A 46 6.16 10.77 -7.72
CA LYS A 46 7.57 10.43 -7.92
C LYS A 46 8.54 11.42 -7.27
N ASP A 47 8.14 12.68 -7.17
CA ASP A 47 8.96 13.75 -6.61
C ASP A 47 9.17 13.60 -5.10
N THR A 48 8.10 13.25 -4.36
CA THR A 48 8.11 13.16 -2.89
C THR A 48 8.16 11.72 -2.37
N GLY A 49 7.93 10.73 -3.24
CA GLY A 49 7.73 9.33 -2.85
C GLY A 49 6.36 9.05 -2.22
N TYR A 50 5.45 10.03 -2.18
CA TYR A 50 4.14 9.84 -1.55
C TYR A 50 3.27 8.85 -2.33
N MET A 51 2.76 7.82 -1.68
CA MET A 51 1.78 6.89 -2.26
C MET A 51 0.47 6.86 -1.49
N TRP A 52 -0.61 6.58 -2.20
CA TRP A 52 -1.91 6.28 -1.62
C TRP A 52 -2.60 5.16 -2.38
N ILE A 53 -3.36 4.36 -1.64
CA ILE A 53 -4.15 3.25 -2.18
C ILE A 53 -5.55 3.36 -1.57
N ILE A 54 -6.54 3.38 -2.44
CA ILE A 54 -7.96 3.37 -2.08
C ILE A 54 -8.53 2.03 -2.52
N GLN A 55 -9.12 1.30 -1.58
CA GLN A 55 -9.75 0.01 -1.80
C GLN A 55 -11.18 0.02 -1.26
N LYS A 56 -12.06 -0.77 -1.87
CA LYS A 56 -13.49 -0.77 -1.55
C LYS A 56 -13.78 -1.32 -0.16
N LYS A 57 -12.96 -2.25 0.31
CA LYS A 57 -13.13 -2.92 1.60
C LYS A 57 -11.80 -3.04 2.33
N LYS A 58 -11.85 -3.05 3.66
CA LYS A 58 -10.70 -3.45 4.48
C LYS A 58 -10.30 -4.88 4.17
N VAL A 59 -9.00 -5.16 4.17
CA VAL A 59 -8.42 -6.49 3.94
C VAL A 59 -7.65 -6.88 5.18
N GLU A 60 -7.90 -8.07 5.70
CA GLU A 60 -7.09 -8.64 6.78
C GLU A 60 -6.29 -9.80 6.21
N HIS A 61 -4.98 -9.75 6.36
CA HIS A 61 -4.07 -10.79 5.90
C HIS A 61 -3.35 -11.41 7.08
N ASN A 62 -3.47 -12.73 7.22
CA ASN A 62 -2.72 -13.47 8.23
C ASN A 62 -1.39 -13.93 7.62
N PHE A 63 -0.32 -13.26 8.03
CA PHE A 63 1.03 -13.70 7.70
C PHE A 63 1.41 -14.90 8.56
N LYS A 64 1.08 -16.10 8.07
CA LYS A 64 1.35 -17.39 8.75
C LYS A 64 2.82 -17.57 9.14
N MET A 65 3.75 -17.04 8.32
CA MET A 65 5.19 -17.17 8.56
C MET A 65 5.65 -16.47 9.85
N ILE A 66 4.95 -15.41 10.27
CA ILE A 66 5.29 -14.63 11.47
C ILE A 66 4.16 -14.64 12.50
N SER A 67 3.11 -15.44 12.29
CA SER A 67 1.89 -15.47 13.10
C SER A 67 1.33 -14.08 13.44
N LYS A 68 1.35 -13.16 12.46
CA LYS A 68 0.80 -11.79 12.63
C LYS A 68 -0.38 -11.57 11.70
N LEU A 69 -1.45 -11.04 12.28
CA LEU A 69 -2.60 -10.56 11.52
C LEU A 69 -2.37 -9.09 11.16
N VAL A 70 -2.35 -8.76 9.88
CA VAL A 70 -2.21 -7.37 9.44
C VAL A 70 -3.50 -6.94 8.77
N SER A 71 -4.09 -5.86 9.27
CA SER A 71 -5.29 -5.24 8.73
C SER A 71 -4.90 -4.03 7.87
N TYR A 72 -5.39 -4.02 6.64
CA TYR A 72 -5.28 -2.95 5.66
C TYR A 72 -6.65 -2.26 5.55
N ASN A 73 -6.68 -0.95 5.78
CA ASN A 73 -7.90 -0.16 5.75
C ASN A 73 -8.29 0.22 4.32
N SER A 74 -9.48 0.82 4.14
CA SER A 74 -9.95 1.28 2.83
C SER A 74 -9.09 2.39 2.21
N GLU A 75 -8.39 3.15 3.04
CA GLU A 75 -7.42 4.15 2.61
C GLU A 75 -6.07 3.86 3.27
N ILE A 76 -5.06 3.64 2.45
CA ILE A 76 -3.67 3.42 2.84
C ILE A 76 -2.85 4.57 2.27
N THR A 77 -2.02 5.20 3.09
CA THR A 77 -1.14 6.28 2.64
C THR A 77 0.24 6.11 3.26
N GLY A 78 1.28 6.60 2.60
CA GLY A 78 2.64 6.53 3.11
C GLY A 78 3.63 7.14 2.14
N TYR A 79 4.88 7.16 2.55
CA TYR A 79 6.00 7.66 1.74
C TYR A 79 6.92 6.49 1.44
N VAL A 80 7.14 6.20 0.17
CA VAL A 80 8.01 5.11 -0.27
C VAL A 80 9.41 5.66 -0.45
N GLU A 81 10.36 4.97 0.16
CA GLU A 81 11.78 5.20 -0.02
C GLU A 81 12.46 3.89 -0.40
N LYS A 82 13.74 3.96 -0.74
CA LYS A 82 14.53 2.78 -1.08
C LYS A 82 14.53 1.78 0.09
N LYS A 83 13.88 0.63 -0.11
CA LYS A 83 13.70 -0.49 0.81
C LYS A 83 12.90 -0.17 2.08
N ARG A 84 12.15 0.94 2.11
CA ARG A 84 11.40 1.39 3.30
C ARG A 84 10.10 2.09 2.93
N ILE A 85 9.11 2.03 3.81
CA ILE A 85 7.93 2.89 3.76
C ILE A 85 7.86 3.69 5.07
N GLU A 86 7.82 5.01 4.96
CA GLU A 86 7.67 5.93 6.07
C GLU A 86 6.23 6.43 6.22
N LYS A 87 5.88 6.80 7.47
CA LYS A 87 4.57 7.38 7.82
C LYS A 87 3.38 6.58 7.25
N LEU A 88 3.52 5.25 7.20
CA LEU A 88 2.48 4.35 6.72
C LEU A 88 1.23 4.45 7.61
N LYS A 89 0.12 4.86 7.01
CA LYS A 89 -1.21 4.93 7.62
C LYS A 89 -2.14 3.96 6.92
N GLY A 90 -3.16 3.49 7.64
CA GLY A 90 -4.12 2.53 7.12
C GLY A 90 -3.64 1.07 7.17
N VAL A 91 -2.44 0.80 7.68
CA VAL A 91 -1.96 -0.56 7.96
C VAL A 91 -1.79 -0.74 9.45
N LYS A 92 -2.40 -1.77 10.01
CA LYS A 92 -2.33 -2.12 11.42
C LYS A 92 -1.92 -3.57 11.59
N ALA A 93 -0.73 -3.81 12.11
CA ALA A 93 -0.37 -5.13 12.62
C ALA A 93 -1.10 -5.33 13.96
N LYS A 94 -1.95 -6.36 14.03
CA LYS A 94 -2.49 -6.89 15.27
C LYS A 94 -1.59 -8.02 15.72
N GLU A 95 -1.15 -7.95 16.96
CA GLU A 95 -0.56 -9.10 17.64
C GLU A 95 -1.69 -10.10 17.92
N LEU A 96 -1.50 -11.35 17.51
CA LEU A 96 -2.35 -12.42 18.00
C LEU A 96 -1.95 -12.63 19.47
N MET A 97 -2.80 -12.20 20.40
CA MET A 97 -2.68 -12.61 21.80
C MET A 97 -2.96 -14.12 21.81
N LEU A 98 -1.94 -14.91 22.17
CA LEU A 98 -2.08 -16.32 22.51
C LEU A 98 -2.82 -16.46 23.84
#